data_AF-A0A0C7MLK1-F1
#
_entry.id   AF-A0A0C7MLK1-F1
#
_cell.length_a   1.000
_cell.length_b   1.000
_cell.length_c   1.000
_cell.angle_alpha   90.00
_cell.angle_beta   90.00
_cell.angle_gamma   90.00
#
_symmetry.space_group_name_H-M   'P 1'
#
loop_
_entity.id
_entity.type
_entity.pdbx_description
1 polymer ?
#
loop_
_entity_poly.entity_id
_entity_poly.type
_entity_poly.pdbx_seq_one_letter_code
_entity_poly.pdbx_strand_id
1 'polypeptide(L)' 'MSGRFNAPGAGAPAKKPSRFEQFRQTPAYPVLVNLSLFVAGVAFIQSPLMEMMAPQL' A
#
# COMPACT_ATOMS: atom_id res chain seq x y z
N MET A 1 -48.84 -5.88 18.65
CA MET A 1 -48.14 -6.98 17.94
C MET A 1 -47.38 -6.39 16.77
N SER A 2 -46.07 -6.66 16.75
CA SER A 2 -45.18 -6.78 15.57
C SER A 2 -45.27 -5.71 14.48
N GLY A 3 -44.26 -4.83 14.42
CA GLY A 3 -44.10 -4.01 13.24
C GLY A 3 -42.89 -3.09 13.20
N ARG A 4 -41.70 -3.52 13.63
CA ARG A 4 -40.41 -2.89 13.25
C ARG A 4 -39.27 -3.93 13.26
N PHE A 5 -39.32 -4.86 12.32
CA PHE A 5 -38.15 -5.66 11.92
C PHE A 5 -37.64 -5.10 10.59
N ASN A 6 -36.32 -4.98 10.45
CA ASN A 6 -35.55 -4.44 9.31
C ASN A 6 -35.39 -2.91 9.24
N ALA A 7 -34.48 -2.38 10.07
CA ALA A 7 -33.71 -1.19 9.69
C ALA A 7 -32.43 -1.68 8.97
N PRO A 8 -32.31 -1.54 7.64
CA PRO A 8 -31.09 -1.83 6.89
C PRO A 8 -30.10 -0.70 7.15
N GLY A 9 -29.41 -0.76 8.29
CA GLY A 9 -28.54 0.35 8.71
C GLY A 9 -27.84 0.16 10.04
N ALA A 10 -27.93 -1.02 10.66
CA ALA A 10 -27.01 -1.40 11.73
C ALA A 10 -25.62 -1.66 11.12
N GLY A 11 -25.01 -0.60 10.62
CA GLY A 11 -23.63 -0.58 10.15
C GLY A 11 -22.75 -1.06 11.28
N ALA A 12 -21.93 -2.07 10.99
CA ALA A 12 -20.86 -2.51 11.85
C ALA A 12 -20.11 -1.29 12.41
N PRO A 13 -19.65 -1.31 13.68
CA PRO A 13 -18.97 -0.18 14.28
C PRO A 13 -17.84 0.26 13.35
N ALA A 14 -17.88 1.52 12.90
CA ALA A 14 -16.88 2.09 12.00
C ALA A 14 -15.51 1.92 12.66
N LYS A 15 -14.73 0.94 12.15
CA LYS A 15 -13.40 0.63 12.65
C LYS A 15 -12.54 1.86 12.39
N LYS A 16 -12.11 2.54 13.45
CA LYS A 16 -11.27 3.74 13.35
C LYS A 16 -10.06 3.38 12.47
N PRO A 17 -9.83 4.10 11.35
CA PRO A 17 -8.79 3.73 10.42
C PRO A 17 -7.44 3.80 11.13
N SER A 18 -6.66 2.74 10.99
CA SER A 18 -5.31 2.66 11.56
C SER A 18 -4.45 3.80 11.02
N ARG A 19 -3.44 4.26 11.78
CA ARG A 19 -2.50 5.31 11.33
C ARG A 19 -1.84 4.94 9.99
N PHE A 20 -1.63 3.66 9.74
CA PHE A 20 -1.13 3.16 8.46
C PHE A 20 -2.15 3.26 7.32
N GLU A 21 -3.43 3.00 7.60
CA GLU A 21 -4.51 3.16 6.61
C GLU A 21 -4.70 4.64 6.27
N GLN A 22 -4.64 5.53 7.27
CA GLN A 22 -4.66 6.97 7.05
C GLN A 22 -3.44 7.42 6.22
N PHE A 23 -2.24 6.92 6.52
CA PHE A 23 -1.04 7.22 5.74
C PHE A 23 -1.16 6.77 4.28
N ARG A 24 -1.64 5.55 4.02
CA ARG A 24 -1.88 5.03 2.66
C ARG A 24 -2.88 5.86 1.86
N GLN A 25 -3.83 6.51 2.53
CA GLN A 25 -4.81 7.39 1.90
C GLN A 25 -4.24 8.78 1.59
N THR A 26 -3.04 9.13 2.07
CA THR A 26 -2.41 10.42 1.76
C THR A 26 -1.80 10.43 0.35
N PRO A 27 -1.79 11.59 -0.34
CA PRO A 27 -1.11 11.74 -1.62
C PRO A 27 0.41 11.57 -1.54
N ALA A 28 0.99 11.66 -0.33
CA ALA A 28 2.41 11.44 -0.10
C ALA A 28 2.80 9.96 -0.19
N TYR A 29 1.86 9.03 0.07
CA TYR A 29 2.13 7.59 0.02
C TYR A 29 2.67 7.11 -1.33
N PRO A 30 1.98 7.32 -2.47
CA PRO A 30 2.50 6.88 -3.76
C PRO A 30 3.82 7.57 -4.12
N VAL A 31 4.01 8.83 -3.74
CA VAL A 31 5.26 9.56 -4.02
C VAL A 31 6.43 8.91 -3.28
N LEU A 32 6.28 8.65 -1.98
CA LEU A 32 7.33 8.02 -1.17
C LEU A 32 7.62 6.59 -1.63
N VAL A 33 6.59 5.82 -1.98
CA VAL A 33 6.74 4.45 -2.48
C VAL A 33 7.48 4.44 -3.81
N ASN A 34 7.11 5.29 -4.77
CA ASN A 34 7.78 5.33 -6.06
C ASN A 34 9.22 5.85 -5.94
N LEU A 35 9.46 6.85 -5.09
CA LEU A 35 10.80 7.36 -4.83
C LEU A 35 11.70 6.30 -4.22
N SER A 36 11.21 5.56 -3.22
CA SER A 36 11.99 4.49 -2.59
C SER A 36 12.27 3.35 -3.58
N LEU A 37 11.29 2.96 -4.40
CA LEU A 37 11.48 1.96 -5.44
C LEU A 37 12.46 2.42 -6.53
N PHE A 38 12.45 3.69 -6.90
CA PHE A 38 13.39 4.26 -7.86
C PHE A 38 14.83 4.20 -7.33
N VAL A 39 15.06 4.68 -6.11
CA VAL A 39 16.39 4.66 -5.49
C VAL A 39 16.87 3.21 -5.31
N ALA A 40 16.00 2.30 -4.87
CA ALA A 40 16.31 0.89 -4.76
C ALA A 40 16.67 0.27 -6.12
N GLY A 41 15.93 0.62 -7.17
CA GLY A 41 16.21 0.18 -8.55
C GLY A 41 17.56 0.69 -9.06
N VAL A 42 17.88 1.97 -8.84
CA VAL A 42 19.18 2.55 -9.21
C VAL A 42 20.33 1.86 -8.48
N ALA A 43 20.18 1.64 -7.17
CA ALA A 43 21.18 0.93 -6.38
C ALA A 43 21.33 -0.53 -6.83
N PHE A 44 20.23 -1.19 -7.17
CA PHE A 44 20.24 -2.56 -7.68
C PHE A 44 20.93 -2.65 -9.05
N ILE A 45 20.64 -1.75 -9.99
CA ILE A 45 21.30 -1.66 -11.31
C ILE A 45 22.82 -1.49 -11.17
N GLN A 46 23.26 -0.66 -10.24
CA GLN A 46 24.69 -0.43 -9.98
C GLN A 46 25.32 -1.50 -9.07
N SER A 47 24.55 -2.47 -8.59
CA SER A 47 25.06 -3.51 -7.71
C SER A 47 25.66 -4.68 -8.51
N PRO A 48 26.62 -5.42 -7.93
CA PRO A 48 27.18 -6.63 -8.55
C PRO A 48 26.14 -7.73 -8.80
N LEU A 49 24.97 -7.66 -8.13
CA LEU A 49 23.87 -8.60 -8.38
C LEU A 49 23.37 -8.52 -9.82
N MET A 50 23.40 -7.33 -10.44
CA MET A 50 23.02 -7.17 -11.84
C MET A 50 24.03 -7.76 -12.80
N GLU A 51 25.32 -7.77 -12.45
CA GLU A 51 26.36 -8.43 -13.25
C GLU A 51 26.18 -9.95 -13.25
N MET A 52 25.68 -10.53 -12.14
CA MET A 52 25.36 -11.96 -12.08
C MET A 52 24.15 -12.35 -12.94
N MET A 53 23.26 -11.39 -13.23
CA MET A 53 22.11 -11.59 -14.11
C MET A 53 22.44 -11.34 -15.59
N ALA A 54 23.60 -10.75 -15.88
CA ALA A 54 24.04 -10.53 -17.25
C ALA A 54 24.40 -11.89 -17.87
N PRO A 55 23.91 -12.19 -19.09
CA PRO A 55 24.32 -13.40 -19.80
C PRO A 55 25.82 -13.33 -20.10
N GLN A 56 26.54 -14.35 -19.66
CA GLN A 56 27.93 -14.57 -20.00
C GLN A 56 27.96 -15.12 -21.44
N LEU A 57 28.21 -14.26 -22.42
CA LEU A 57 28.44 -14.63 -23.82
C LEU A 57 29.87 -15.16 -24.02
#